data_AF-A0A6P3V6U7-F1
#
_entry.id   AF-A0A6P3V6U7-F1
#
_cell.length_a   1.000
_cell.length_b   1.000
_cell.length_c   1.000
_cell.angle_alpha   90.00
_cell.angle_beta   90.00
_cell.angle_gamma   90.00
#
_symmetry.space_group_name_H-M   'P 1'
#
loop_
_entity.id
_entity.type
_entity.pdbx_description
1 polymer ?
#
loop_
_entity_poly.entity_id
_entity_poly.type
_entity_poly.pdbx_seq_one_letter_code
_entity_poly.pdbx_strand_id
1 'polypeptide(L)'
;MSQRTKVIQLYKTLLYMGRDYPRGYNVFKGNLRKAFEKNKQERDPEKIDKMLAHGNFFIRFINMAICVAVIGKDNSPKYIRCVDESLALQFHCKVHTSIDIIEEKLNVGNKTAIDIRDLYLNLLYATEEYKIYGYATNTKIKFIIVSHSSNTSLRDNDVKMIFKKLHAAYSNAVCNPFYIPGDQLNSKSFDLAVMDIMGIISPF
;
A
#
# COMPACT_ATOMS: atom_id res chain seq x y z
N MET A 1 -12.40 -18.17 12.47
CA MET A 1 -13.34 -17.74 11.40
C MET A 1 -13.81 -18.96 10.62
N SER A 2 -15.11 -19.09 10.36
CA SER A 2 -15.67 -20.15 9.49
C SER A 2 -15.23 -19.95 8.03
N GLN A 3 -15.06 -21.04 7.27
CA GLN A 3 -14.75 -20.99 5.83
C GLN A 3 -15.78 -20.13 5.06
N ARG A 4 -17.06 -20.20 5.43
CA ARG A 4 -18.11 -19.35 4.84
C ARG A 4 -17.84 -17.86 5.03
N THR A 5 -17.40 -17.45 6.22
CA THR A 5 -17.04 -16.06 6.51
C THR A 5 -15.87 -15.61 5.65
N LYS A 6 -14.82 -16.45 5.52
CA LYS A 6 -13.65 -16.16 4.67
C LYS A 6 -14.04 -15.99 3.20
N VAL A 7 -14.91 -16.84 2.68
CA VAL A 7 -15.40 -16.76 1.28
C VAL A 7 -16.21 -15.47 1.04
N ILE A 8 -17.09 -15.11 1.98
CA ILE A 8 -17.88 -13.86 1.88
C ILE A 8 -16.95 -12.65 1.93
N GLN A 9 -15.97 -12.64 2.83
CA GLN A 9 -14.99 -11.58 2.94
C GLN A 9 -14.19 -11.46 1.64
N LEU A 10 -13.70 -12.57 1.09
CA LEU A 10 -12.99 -12.61 -0.19
C LEU A 10 -13.83 -12.00 -1.33
N TYR A 11 -15.11 -12.37 -1.43
CA TYR A 11 -16.02 -11.83 -2.46
C TYR A 11 -16.20 -10.31 -2.34
N LYS A 12 -16.41 -9.80 -1.11
CA LYS A 12 -16.52 -8.36 -0.85
C LYS A 12 -15.21 -7.63 -1.21
N THR A 13 -14.08 -8.22 -0.85
CA THR A 13 -12.75 -7.69 -1.15
C THR A 13 -12.49 -7.58 -2.65
N LEU A 14 -12.75 -8.65 -3.39
CA LEU A 14 -12.60 -8.65 -4.84
C LEU A 14 -13.55 -7.63 -5.50
N LEU A 15 -14.80 -7.54 -5.06
CA LEU A 15 -15.72 -6.53 -5.58
C LEU A 15 -15.26 -5.09 -5.33
N TYR A 16 -14.66 -4.80 -4.19
CA TYR A 16 -14.14 -3.46 -3.90
C TYR A 16 -12.97 -3.11 -4.83
N MET A 17 -11.97 -4.00 -4.90
CA MET A 17 -10.79 -3.81 -5.75
C MET A 17 -11.14 -3.73 -7.24
N GLY A 18 -12.19 -4.43 -7.65
CA GLY A 18 -12.67 -4.42 -9.03
C GLY A 18 -13.26 -3.09 -9.51
N ARG A 19 -13.45 -2.09 -8.64
CA ARG A 19 -13.99 -0.76 -9.03
C ARG A 19 -13.12 -0.08 -10.07
N ASP A 20 -11.80 -0.18 -9.91
CA ASP A 20 -10.81 0.43 -10.79
C ASP A 20 -10.29 -0.56 -11.84
N TYR A 21 -11.03 -1.64 -12.11
CA TYR A 21 -10.61 -2.64 -13.09
C TYR A 21 -10.57 -2.04 -14.50
N PRO A 22 -9.51 -2.25 -15.30
CA PRO A 22 -9.30 -1.55 -16.59
C PRO A 22 -10.43 -1.72 -17.61
N ARG A 23 -11.15 -2.84 -17.57
CA ARG A 23 -12.29 -3.13 -18.46
C ARG A 23 -13.65 -2.69 -17.89
N GLY A 24 -13.64 -1.97 -16.77
CA GLY A 24 -14.83 -1.45 -16.09
C GLY A 24 -15.41 -2.37 -15.02
N TYR A 25 -15.98 -1.75 -13.99
CA TYR A 25 -16.54 -2.41 -12.81
C TYR A 25 -17.62 -3.45 -13.12
N ASN A 26 -18.54 -3.13 -14.05
CA ASN A 26 -19.67 -4.01 -14.38
C ASN A 26 -19.21 -5.34 -15.00
N VAL A 27 -18.17 -5.30 -15.84
CA VAL A 27 -17.57 -6.48 -16.46
C VAL A 27 -16.90 -7.35 -15.39
N PHE A 28 -16.10 -6.72 -14.52
CA PHE A 28 -15.44 -7.42 -13.42
C PHE A 28 -16.45 -8.07 -12.46
N LYS A 29 -17.46 -7.31 -12.03
CA LYS A 29 -18.55 -7.78 -11.16
C LYS A 29 -19.29 -8.98 -11.77
N GLY A 30 -19.58 -8.92 -13.07
CA GLY A 30 -20.22 -10.02 -13.80
C GLY A 30 -19.36 -11.29 -13.80
N ASN A 31 -18.07 -11.16 -14.10
CA ASN A 31 -17.13 -12.28 -14.13
C ASN A 31 -16.91 -12.89 -12.74
N LEU A 32 -16.74 -12.05 -11.72
CA LEU A 32 -16.60 -12.48 -10.34
C LEU A 32 -17.83 -13.24 -9.86
N ARG A 33 -19.03 -12.71 -10.12
CA ARG A 33 -20.28 -13.39 -9.77
C ARG A 33 -20.40 -14.75 -10.46
N LYS A 34 -20.07 -14.85 -11.74
CA LYS A 34 -20.06 -16.12 -12.48
C LYS A 34 -19.08 -17.14 -11.87
N ALA A 35 -17.88 -16.69 -11.48
CA ALA A 35 -16.87 -17.57 -10.86
C ALA A 35 -17.35 -18.13 -9.52
N PHE A 36 -17.98 -17.31 -8.66
CA PHE A 36 -18.50 -17.75 -7.37
C PHE A 36 -19.78 -18.61 -7.51
N GLU A 37 -20.67 -18.29 -8.45
CA GLU A 37 -21.89 -19.09 -8.69
C GLU A 37 -21.53 -20.50 -9.21
N LYS A 38 -20.52 -20.60 -10.08
CA LYS A 38 -20.03 -21.89 -10.60
C LYS A 38 -19.56 -22.84 -9.49
N ASN A 39 -19.00 -22.29 -8.41
CA ASN A 39 -18.44 -23.06 -7.29
C ASN A 39 -19.36 -23.10 -6.06
N LYS A 40 -20.62 -22.65 -6.16
CA LYS A 40 -21.56 -22.50 -5.04
C LYS A 40 -21.89 -23.80 -4.29
N GLN A 41 -21.91 -24.92 -5.01
CA GLN A 41 -22.25 -26.22 -4.42
C GLN A 41 -21.02 -26.97 -3.89
N GLU A 42 -19.83 -26.38 -3.97
CA GLU A 42 -18.61 -27.01 -3.45
C GLU A 42 -18.68 -27.11 -1.92
N ARG A 43 -18.51 -28.33 -1.40
CA ARG A 43 -18.56 -28.63 0.05
C ARG A 43 -17.27 -29.23 0.57
N ASP A 44 -16.32 -29.55 -0.30
CA ASP A 44 -15.03 -30.08 0.08
C ASP A 44 -14.16 -28.98 0.73
N PRO A 45 -13.78 -29.12 2.01
CA PRO A 45 -13.02 -28.11 2.73
C PRO A 45 -11.64 -27.84 2.11
N GLU A 46 -10.94 -28.86 1.59
CA GLU A 46 -9.60 -28.67 1.03
C GLU A 46 -9.65 -27.87 -0.28
N LYS A 47 -10.64 -28.17 -1.12
CA LYS A 47 -10.86 -27.46 -2.38
C LYS A 47 -11.29 -26.01 -2.14
N ILE A 48 -12.13 -25.75 -1.12
CA ILE A 48 -12.49 -24.39 -0.70
C ILE A 48 -11.24 -23.61 -0.28
N ASP A 49 -10.35 -24.21 0.53
CA ASP A 49 -9.13 -23.53 0.98
C ASP A 49 -8.16 -23.25 -0.18
N LYS A 50 -8.03 -24.16 -1.17
CA LYS A 50 -7.27 -23.89 -2.40
C LYS A 50 -7.85 -22.73 -3.21
N MET A 51 -9.17 -22.65 -3.34
CA MET A 51 -9.84 -21.54 -4.04
C MET A 51 -9.68 -20.21 -3.30
N LEU A 52 -9.77 -20.23 -1.96
CA LEU A 52 -9.49 -19.08 -1.11
C LEU A 52 -8.04 -18.61 -1.27
N ALA A 53 -7.07 -19.53 -1.30
CA ALA A 53 -5.67 -19.21 -1.53
C ALA A 53 -5.46 -18.56 -2.90
N HIS A 54 -6.10 -19.08 -3.95
CA HIS A 54 -6.04 -18.49 -5.29
C HIS A 54 -6.67 -17.08 -5.35
N GLY A 55 -7.81 -16.88 -4.69
CA GLY A 55 -8.44 -15.56 -4.60
C GLY A 55 -7.60 -14.55 -3.82
N ASN A 56 -6.98 -14.98 -2.71
CA ASN A 56 -6.05 -14.15 -1.94
C ASN A 56 -4.77 -13.83 -2.71
N PHE A 57 -4.28 -14.75 -3.54
CA PHE A 57 -3.16 -14.48 -4.44
C PHE A 57 -3.53 -13.40 -5.46
N PHE A 58 -4.73 -13.48 -6.05
CA PHE A 58 -5.23 -12.46 -6.96
C PHE A 58 -5.39 -11.08 -6.28
N ILE A 59 -5.83 -11.05 -5.02
CA ILE A 59 -5.84 -9.83 -4.19
C ILE A 59 -4.43 -9.24 -4.05
N ARG A 60 -3.44 -10.07 -3.68
CA ARG A 60 -2.05 -9.63 -3.52
C ARG A 60 -1.50 -9.04 -4.83
N PHE A 61 -1.92 -9.58 -5.97
CA PHE A 61 -1.57 -9.06 -7.29
C PHE A 61 -2.24 -7.70 -7.59
N ILE A 62 -3.44 -7.44 -7.06
CA ILE A 62 -4.13 -6.16 -7.27
C ILE A 62 -3.68 -5.09 -6.26
N ASN A 63 -3.21 -5.48 -5.07
CA ASN A 63 -2.79 -4.52 -4.04
C ASN A 63 -1.73 -3.55 -4.60
N MET A 64 -2.04 -2.26 -4.49
CA MET A 64 -1.21 -1.18 -5.04
C MET A 64 0.06 -0.96 -4.22
N ALA A 65 0.06 -1.33 -2.94
CA ALA A 65 1.22 -1.22 -2.05
C ALA A 65 1.25 -2.39 -1.05
N ILE A 66 2.43 -2.95 -0.83
CA ILE A 66 2.70 -4.05 0.12
C ILE A 66 3.12 -3.49 1.48
N CYS A 67 3.90 -2.41 1.47
CA CYS A 67 4.33 -1.72 2.68
C CYS A 67 4.30 -0.21 2.46
N VAL A 68 3.82 0.51 3.48
CA VAL A 68 3.84 1.97 3.54
C VAL A 68 4.53 2.38 4.83
N ALA A 69 5.53 3.26 4.71
CA ALA A 69 6.29 3.77 5.84
C ALA A 69 6.35 5.30 5.83
N VAL A 70 6.29 5.88 7.02
CA VAL A 70 6.53 7.29 7.31
C VAL A 70 7.68 7.39 8.28
N ILE A 71 8.76 8.03 7.84
CA ILE A 71 9.99 8.21 8.59
C ILE A 71 10.17 9.69 8.91
N GLY A 72 10.49 9.98 10.17
CA GLY A 72 10.76 11.32 10.66
C GLY A 72 12.03 11.93 10.09
N LYS A 73 12.19 13.24 10.32
CA LYS A 73 13.41 13.99 9.94
C LYS A 73 14.69 13.46 10.61
N ASP A 74 14.52 12.81 11.75
CA ASP A 74 15.53 12.19 12.62
C ASP A 74 15.74 10.70 12.33
N ASN A 75 15.25 10.22 11.19
CA ASN A 75 15.29 8.81 10.78
C ASN A 75 14.55 7.85 11.72
N SER A 76 13.70 8.40 12.59
CA SER A 76 12.83 7.58 13.44
C SER A 76 11.58 7.11 12.68
N PRO A 77 11.21 5.82 12.78
CA PRO A 77 10.00 5.32 12.16
C PRO A 77 8.78 5.86 12.90
N LYS A 78 8.00 6.73 12.24
CA LYS A 78 6.76 7.29 12.81
C LYS A 78 5.57 6.37 12.56
N TYR A 79 5.59 5.65 11.44
CA TYR A 79 4.57 4.68 11.08
C TYR A 79 5.14 3.69 10.07
N ILE A 80 4.91 2.38 10.27
CA ILE A 80 5.19 1.36 9.26
C ILE A 80 4.04 0.35 9.27
N ARG A 81 3.48 0.07 8.09
CA ARG A 81 2.42 -0.92 7.91
C ARG A 81 2.74 -1.79 6.71
N CYS A 82 2.68 -3.10 6.92
CA CYS A 82 2.84 -4.11 5.87
C CYS A 82 1.56 -4.94 5.75
N VAL A 83 1.28 -5.48 4.57
CA VAL A 83 0.15 -6.42 4.36
C VAL A 83 0.37 -7.71 5.16
N ASP A 84 1.61 -8.20 5.19
CA ASP A 84 1.99 -9.44 5.87
C ASP A 84 2.89 -9.12 7.07
N GLU A 85 2.38 -9.38 8.27
CA GLU A 85 3.08 -9.12 9.52
C GLU A 85 4.26 -10.09 9.73
N SER A 86 4.23 -11.28 9.12
CA SER A 86 5.36 -12.22 9.19
C SER A 86 6.63 -11.68 8.50
N LEU A 87 6.46 -10.79 7.52
CA LEU A 87 7.55 -10.15 6.78
C LEU A 87 7.89 -8.75 7.32
N ALA A 88 7.29 -8.32 8.43
CA ALA A 88 7.45 -6.95 8.94
C ALA A 88 8.92 -6.58 9.17
N LEU A 89 9.72 -7.49 9.75
CA LEU A 89 11.14 -7.24 9.99
C LEU A 89 11.93 -7.05 8.68
N GLN A 90 11.64 -7.85 7.65
CA GLN A 90 12.27 -7.71 6.34
C GLN A 90 11.94 -6.36 5.70
N PHE A 91 10.68 -5.93 5.79
CA PHE A 91 10.27 -4.62 5.28
C PHE A 91 10.86 -3.48 6.09
N HIS A 92 11.02 -3.61 7.41
CA HIS A 92 11.76 -2.63 8.22
C HIS A 92 13.18 -2.45 7.70
N CYS A 93 13.92 -3.54 7.46
CA CYS A 93 15.27 -3.45 6.90
C CYS A 93 15.28 -2.73 5.53
N LYS A 94 14.36 -3.10 4.61
CA LYS A 94 14.26 -2.45 3.29
C LYS A 94 13.93 -0.95 3.40
N VAL A 95 13.00 -0.59 4.28
CA VAL A 95 12.63 0.81 4.54
C VAL A 95 13.83 1.59 5.08
N HIS A 96 14.57 1.02 6.04
CA HIS A 96 15.75 1.68 6.60
C HIS A 96 16.87 1.88 5.57
N THR A 97 17.18 0.87 4.74
CA THR A 97 18.16 1.04 3.65
C THR A 97 17.74 2.08 2.62
N SER A 98 16.43 2.31 2.47
CA SER A 98 15.91 3.34 1.57
C SER A 98 16.17 4.76 2.08
N ILE A 99 16.37 4.94 3.39
CA ILE A 99 16.64 6.25 4.00
C ILE A 99 17.94 6.81 3.46
N ASP A 100 19.00 6.01 3.41
CA ASP A 100 20.33 6.43 2.94
C ASP A 100 20.25 6.96 1.50
N ILE A 101 19.53 6.24 0.63
CA ILE A 101 19.30 6.63 -0.77
C ILE A 101 18.51 7.95 -0.86
N ILE A 102 17.49 8.13 -0.01
CA ILE A 102 16.72 9.37 0.05
C ILE A 102 17.62 10.53 0.47
N GLU A 103 18.46 10.34 1.49
CA GLU A 103 19.36 11.39 1.98
C GLU A 103 20.40 11.79 0.94
N GLU A 104 20.97 10.81 0.23
CA GLU A 104 21.84 11.08 -0.92
C GLU A 104 21.11 11.92 -1.98
N LYS A 105 19.90 11.50 -2.40
CA LYS A 105 19.08 12.25 -3.39
C LYS A 105 18.64 13.64 -2.92
N LEU A 106 18.62 13.90 -1.62
CA LEU A 106 18.32 15.21 -1.05
C LEU A 106 19.55 16.12 -0.96
N ASN A 107 20.74 15.54 -0.80
CA ASN A 107 22.00 16.28 -0.66
C ASN A 107 22.66 16.64 -2.01
N VAL A 108 22.34 15.94 -3.10
CA VAL A 108 22.86 16.29 -4.44
C VAL A 108 22.31 17.66 -4.88
N GLY A 109 23.13 18.70 -4.72
CA GLY A 109 22.80 20.12 -4.87
C GLY A 109 22.58 20.64 -6.29
N ASN A 110 22.25 19.78 -7.26
CA ASN A 110 22.02 20.18 -8.65
C ASN A 110 20.52 20.09 -9.02
N LYS A 111 19.67 20.77 -8.25
CA LYS A 111 18.23 20.85 -8.55
C LYS A 111 17.89 22.22 -9.09
N THR A 112 17.36 22.26 -10.31
CA THR A 112 16.76 23.50 -10.84
C THR A 112 15.56 23.90 -9.99
N ALA A 113 15.10 25.15 -10.03
CA ALA A 113 13.96 25.62 -9.23
C ALA A 113 12.66 24.79 -9.44
N ILE A 114 12.56 24.09 -10.57
CA ILE A 114 11.47 23.16 -10.91
C ILE A 114 11.64 21.81 -10.18
N ASP A 115 12.87 21.29 -10.10
CA ASP A 115 13.19 20.04 -9.38
C ASP A 115 13.07 20.17 -7.86
N ILE A 116 13.24 21.37 -7.31
CA ILE A 116 13.09 21.64 -5.87
C ILE A 116 11.63 21.46 -5.42
N ARG A 117 10.65 21.61 -6.33
CA ARG A 117 9.22 21.47 -6.03
C ARG A 117 8.72 20.04 -6.19
N ASP A 118 9.44 19.16 -6.88
CA ASP A 118 9.02 17.76 -7.01
C ASP A 118 9.44 16.98 -5.74
N LEU A 119 8.47 16.84 -4.83
CA LEU A 119 8.63 16.11 -3.57
C LEU A 119 8.77 14.60 -3.80
N TYR A 120 8.41 14.10 -4.98
CA TYR A 120 8.52 12.70 -5.34
C TYR A 120 9.92 12.39 -5.89
N LEU A 121 10.59 11.40 -5.28
CA LEU A 121 11.97 11.02 -5.58
C LEU A 121 12.06 9.86 -6.58
N ASN A 122 10.95 9.51 -7.22
CA ASN A 122 10.79 8.39 -8.15
C ASN A 122 11.10 7.03 -7.48
N LEU A 123 11.39 6.02 -8.31
CA LEU A 123 11.96 4.75 -7.86
C LEU A 123 13.31 5.00 -7.17
N LEU A 124 13.48 4.48 -5.95
CA LEU A 124 14.74 4.51 -5.22
C LEU A 124 15.63 3.36 -5.70
N TYR A 125 15.11 2.14 -5.60
CA TYR A 125 15.73 0.93 -6.12
C TYR A 125 14.66 -0.15 -6.33
N ALA A 126 15.02 -1.16 -7.13
CA ALA A 126 14.21 -2.35 -7.33
C ALA A 126 15.02 -3.59 -6.92
N THR A 127 14.33 -4.51 -6.28
CA THR A 127 14.77 -5.88 -6.03
C THR A 127 13.96 -6.83 -6.91
N GLU A 128 14.33 -8.11 -6.96
CA GLU A 128 13.63 -9.12 -7.78
C GLU A 128 12.13 -9.16 -7.51
N GLU A 129 11.73 -9.05 -6.25
CA GLU A 129 10.32 -9.14 -5.81
C GLU A 129 9.64 -7.78 -5.63
N TYR A 130 10.40 -6.70 -5.41
CA TYR A 130 9.83 -5.43 -4.95
C TYR A 130 10.42 -4.20 -5.64
N LYS A 131 9.57 -3.20 -5.87
CA LYS A 131 9.94 -1.84 -6.27
C LYS A 131 9.70 -0.90 -5.10
N ILE A 132 10.71 -0.10 -4.76
CA ILE A 132 10.66 0.84 -3.64
C ILE A 132 10.67 2.26 -4.19
N TYR A 133 9.64 3.02 -3.85
CA TYR A 133 9.47 4.42 -4.24
C TYR A 133 9.65 5.34 -3.05
N GLY A 134 10.17 6.53 -3.31
CA GLY A 134 10.46 7.53 -2.28
C GLY A 134 9.76 8.86 -2.52
N TYR A 135 9.40 9.53 -1.44
CA TYR A 135 8.86 10.88 -1.43
C TYR A 135 9.38 11.60 -0.19
N ALA A 136 9.85 12.83 -0.34
CA ALA A 136 10.37 13.62 0.76
C ALA A 136 9.67 14.98 0.80
N THR A 137 9.07 15.29 1.94
CA THR A 137 8.45 16.60 2.18
C THR A 137 9.51 17.68 2.40
N ASN A 138 9.12 18.94 2.23
CA ASN A 138 9.90 20.10 2.65
C ASN A 138 10.28 20.08 4.15
N THR A 139 9.46 19.45 5.00
CA THR A 139 9.74 19.25 6.43
C THR A 139 10.73 18.10 6.72
N LYS A 140 11.34 17.52 5.69
CA LYS A 140 12.26 16.36 5.75
C LYS A 140 11.63 15.07 6.30
N ILE A 141 10.30 15.00 6.35
CA ILE A 141 9.58 13.73 6.55
C ILE A 141 9.67 12.92 5.24
N LYS A 142 10.03 11.64 5.37
CA LYS A 142 10.26 10.73 4.25
C LYS A 142 9.13 9.71 4.21
N PHE A 143 8.44 9.60 3.08
CA PHE A 143 7.47 8.54 2.81
C PHE A 143 8.08 7.52 1.88
N ILE A 144 7.90 6.24 2.21
CA ILE A 144 8.40 5.11 1.43
C ILE A 144 7.22 4.19 1.15
N ILE A 145 7.08 3.81 -0.13
CA ILE A 145 6.07 2.84 -0.57
C ILE A 145 6.79 1.69 -1.25
N VAL A 146 6.48 0.48 -0.82
CA VAL A 146 6.98 -0.77 -1.42
C VAL A 146 5.83 -1.44 -2.17
N SER A 147 6.04 -1.72 -3.44
CA SER A 147 5.12 -2.47 -4.30
C SER A 147 5.78 -3.75 -4.81
N HIS A 148 4.98 -4.74 -5.21
CA HIS A 148 5.50 -5.91 -5.92
C HIS A 148 6.10 -5.50 -7.28
N SER A 149 7.18 -6.16 -7.70
CA SER A 149 7.84 -5.93 -8.99
C SER A 149 6.96 -6.36 -10.18
N SER A 150 6.17 -7.43 -10.00
CA SER A 150 5.22 -7.95 -11.00
C SER A 150 4.05 -7.03 -11.30
N ASN A 151 3.79 -6.02 -10.47
CA ASN A 151 2.70 -5.07 -10.68
C ASN A 151 3.12 -4.07 -11.75
N THR A 152 2.90 -4.42 -13.02
CA THR A 152 3.19 -3.56 -14.18
C THR A 152 2.14 -2.46 -14.38
N SER A 153 1.01 -2.54 -13.69
CA SER A 153 -0.09 -1.56 -13.76
C SER A 153 0.20 -0.25 -13.02
N LEU A 154 1.11 -0.26 -12.03
CA LEU A 154 1.47 0.93 -11.27
C LEU A 154 2.42 1.80 -12.07
N ARG A 155 1.87 2.83 -12.71
CA ARG A 155 2.65 3.84 -13.41
C ARG A 155 3.06 4.94 -12.45
N ASP A 156 4.12 5.67 -12.79
CA ASP A 156 4.64 6.76 -11.97
C ASP A 156 3.60 7.82 -11.57
N ASN A 157 2.65 8.12 -12.46
CA ASN A 157 1.56 9.05 -12.14
C ASN A 157 0.63 8.53 -11.05
N ASP A 158 0.33 7.22 -11.06
CA ASP A 158 -0.50 6.57 -10.04
C ASP A 158 0.23 6.60 -8.70
N VAL A 159 1.54 6.29 -8.70
CA VAL A 159 2.40 6.37 -7.49
C VAL A 159 2.47 7.81 -6.95
N LYS A 160 2.64 8.82 -7.82
CA LYS A 160 2.58 10.24 -7.44
C LYS A 160 1.25 10.59 -6.77
N MET A 161 0.13 10.10 -7.30
CA MET A 161 -1.20 10.31 -6.70
C MET A 161 -1.32 9.64 -5.33
N ILE A 162 -0.81 8.42 -5.17
CA ILE A 162 -0.77 7.72 -3.88
C ILE A 162 0.03 8.52 -2.85
N PHE A 163 1.23 9.01 -3.21
CA PHE A 163 2.03 9.83 -2.30
C PHE A 163 1.33 11.14 -1.91
N LYS A 164 0.64 11.80 -2.86
CA LYS A 164 -0.17 13.00 -2.54
C LYS A 164 -1.29 12.68 -1.55
N LYS A 165 -1.97 11.55 -1.73
CA LYS A 165 -3.03 11.08 -0.81
C LYS A 165 -2.46 10.76 0.58
N LEU A 166 -1.31 10.08 0.64
CA LEU A 166 -0.61 9.77 1.89
C LEU A 166 -0.15 11.04 2.61
N HIS A 167 0.41 12.01 1.88
CA HIS A 167 0.81 13.31 2.43
C HIS A 167 -0.40 14.04 3.02
N ALA A 168 -1.51 14.14 2.29
CA ALA A 168 -2.73 14.77 2.82
C ALA A 168 -3.22 14.07 4.10
N ALA A 169 -3.23 12.74 4.13
CA ALA A 169 -3.60 11.97 5.32
C ALA A 169 -2.64 12.23 6.50
N TYR A 170 -1.33 12.27 6.24
CA TYR A 170 -0.31 12.55 7.25
C TYR A 170 -0.49 13.97 7.81
N SER A 171 -0.63 14.97 6.95
CA SER A 171 -0.87 16.36 7.35
C SER A 171 -2.11 16.50 8.22
N ASN A 172 -3.21 15.85 7.86
CA ASN A 172 -4.43 15.85 8.69
C ASN A 172 -4.22 15.19 10.06
N ALA A 173 -3.40 14.12 10.13
CA ALA A 173 -3.11 13.43 11.37
C ALA A 173 -2.21 14.26 12.31
N VAL A 174 -1.19 14.94 11.77
CA VAL A 174 -0.28 15.78 12.58
C VAL A 174 -0.85 17.15 12.91
N CYS A 175 -1.80 17.66 12.13
CA CYS A 175 -2.55 18.88 12.45
C CYS A 175 -3.61 18.68 13.55
N ASN A 176 -3.64 17.51 14.19
CA ASN A 176 -4.47 17.28 15.36
C ASN A 176 -3.85 18.01 16.58
N PRO A 177 -4.59 18.88 17.29
CA PRO A 177 -4.08 19.62 18.46
C PRO A 177 -3.59 18.73 19.61
N PHE A 178 -3.99 17.45 19.65
CA PHE A 178 -3.54 16.48 20.64
C PHE A 178 -2.36 15.61 20.17
N TYR A 179 -1.89 15.81 18.94
CA TYR A 179 -0.71 15.10 18.44
C TYR A 179 0.56 15.76 18.99
N ILE A 180 1.42 14.96 19.61
CA ILE A 180 2.72 15.40 20.11
C ILE A 180 3.73 15.26 18.97
N PRO A 181 4.37 16.35 18.52
CA PRO A 181 5.36 16.28 17.45
C PRO A 181 6.53 15.36 17.84
N GLY A 182 6.74 14.31 17.04
CA GLY A 182 7.82 13.34 17.26
C GLY A 182 7.33 12.00 17.78
N ASP A 183 6.09 11.88 18.24
CA ASP A 183 5.54 10.57 18.64
C ASP A 183 5.14 9.72 17.43
N GLN A 184 5.04 8.40 17.67
CA GLN A 184 4.48 7.46 16.70
C GLN A 184 3.05 7.84 16.35
N LEU A 185 2.71 7.67 15.07
CA LEU A 185 1.44 8.14 14.54
C LEU A 185 0.35 7.07 14.74
N ASN A 186 -0.40 7.22 15.83
CA ASN A 186 -1.43 6.27 16.27
C ASN A 186 -2.87 6.72 15.96
N SER A 187 -3.09 7.31 14.77
CA SER A 187 -4.41 7.80 14.36
C SER A 187 -5.21 6.72 13.61
N LYS A 188 -6.43 6.42 14.10
CA LYS A 188 -7.36 5.50 13.42
C LYS A 188 -7.74 5.98 12.01
N SER A 189 -7.96 7.29 11.84
CA SER A 189 -8.32 7.84 10.53
C SER A 189 -7.17 7.75 9.53
N PHE A 190 -5.93 7.91 10.00
CA PHE A 190 -4.74 7.73 9.18
C PHE A 190 -4.54 6.26 8.80
N ASP A 191 -4.69 5.35 9.76
CA ASP A 191 -4.56 3.90 9.53
C ASP A 191 -5.58 3.42 8.48
N LEU A 192 -6.83 3.89 8.55
CA LEU A 192 -7.85 3.62 7.53
C LEU A 192 -7.46 4.17 6.14
N ALA A 193 -6.88 5.38 6.07
CA ALA A 193 -6.43 5.95 4.80
C ALA A 193 -5.26 5.15 4.21
N VAL A 194 -4.34 4.66 5.04
CA VAL A 194 -3.24 3.78 4.60
C VAL A 194 -3.77 2.42 4.17
N MET A 195 -4.71 1.82 4.90
CA MET A 195 -5.36 0.56 4.50
C MET A 195 -6.02 0.69 3.12
N ASP A 196 -6.71 1.80 2.87
CA ASP A 196 -7.30 2.08 1.56
C ASP A 196 -6.24 2.23 0.46
N ILE A 197 -5.13 2.92 0.73
CA ILE A 197 -3.97 3.00 -0.18
C ILE A 197 -3.38 1.62 -0.49
N MET A 198 -3.30 0.74 0.51
CA MET A 198 -2.78 -0.62 0.38
C MET A 198 -3.80 -1.58 -0.26
N GLY A 199 -5.06 -1.15 -0.43
CA GLY A 199 -6.15 -2.01 -0.91
C GLY A 199 -6.67 -3.00 0.13
N ILE A 200 -6.29 -2.85 1.41
CA ILE A 200 -6.75 -3.72 2.49
C ILE A 200 -8.13 -3.26 2.96
N ILE A 201 -9.13 -4.14 2.87
CA ILE A 201 -10.44 -3.86 3.48
C ILE A 201 -10.33 -3.99 5.00
N SER A 202 -10.65 -2.91 5.71
CA SER A 202 -10.91 -2.96 7.15
C SER A 202 -12.08 -3.91 7.42
N PRO A 203 -11.92 -4.96 8.24
CA PRO A 203 -13.02 -5.82 8.64
C PRO A 203 -13.94 -5.02 9.57
N PHE A 204 -15.00 -4.44 9.02
CA PHE A 204 -16.19 -4.12 9.80
C PHE A 204 -16.94 -5.42 10.16
#